data_AF-A0A2L2Z3F8-F1
#
_entry.id   AF-A0A2L2Z3F8-F1
#
_cell.length_a   1.000
_cell.length_b   1.000
_cell.length_c   1.000
_cell.angle_alpha   90.00
_cell.angle_beta   90.00
_cell.angle_gamma   90.00
#
_symmetry.space_group_name_H-M   'P 1'
#
loop_
_entity.id
_entity.type
_entity.pdbx_description
1 polymer ?
#
loop_
_entity_poly.entity_id
_entity_poly.type
_entity_poly.pdbx_seq_one_letter_code
_entity_poly.pdbx_strand_id
1 'polypeptide(L)' 'GEWTTGGHLNITNHKVFHEFGTTNITLKVTTIESTPYVMMKKDRNQTGNDRFEGFCIDLLKTIADLIGFSYELYIVPDK' A
#
# COMPACT_ATOMS: atom_id res chain seq x y z
N GLY A 1 -12.29 17.04 9.89
CA GLY A 1 -12.74 16.13 10.95
C GLY A 1 -12.36 16.72 12.28
N GLU A 2 -13.12 16.44 13.33
CA GLU A 2 -12.89 16.93 14.69
C GLU A 2 -12.91 15.75 15.67
N TRP A 3 -12.03 15.76 16.66
CA TRP A 3 -12.00 14.74 17.71
C TRP A 3 -12.51 15.36 19.02
N THR A 4 -13.49 14.72 19.66
CA THR A 4 -13.99 15.14 20.97
C THR A 4 -13.94 13.99 21.96
N THR A 5 -13.66 14.30 23.23
CA THR A 5 -13.46 13.31 24.30
C THR A 5 -14.72 12.48 24.61
N GLY A 6 -15.91 12.96 24.27
CA GLY A 6 -17.17 12.22 24.40
C GLY A 6 -17.70 11.60 23.10
N GLY A 7 -17.32 12.15 21.94
CA GLY A 7 -17.84 11.76 20.63
C GLY A 7 -16.92 10.89 19.78
N HIS A 8 -15.69 10.63 20.25
CA HIS A 8 -14.62 9.98 19.48
C HIS A 8 -14.30 10.74 18.17
N LEU A 9 -13.64 10.09 17.22
CA LEU A 9 -13.21 10.69 15.96
C LEU A 9 -14.40 10.89 15.01
N ASN A 10 -14.75 12.15 14.74
CA ASN A 10 -15.77 12.50 13.77
C ASN A 10 -15.12 12.94 12.44
N ILE A 11 -15.05 12.02 11.46
CA ILE A 11 -14.49 12.30 10.14
C ILE A 11 -15.59 12.94 9.27
N THR A 12 -15.66 14.27 9.28
CA THR A 12 -16.62 15.05 8.47
C THR A 12 -16.30 15.13 6.98
N ASN A 13 -15.06 14.84 6.57
CA ASN A 13 -14.63 14.99 5.18
C ASN A 13 -14.04 13.69 4.65
N HIS A 14 -14.92 12.80 4.18
CA HIS A 14 -14.53 11.60 3.43
C HIS A 14 -13.88 11.93 2.07
N LYS A 15 -14.03 13.17 1.58
CA LYS A 15 -13.38 13.63 0.34
C LYS A 15 -11.91 13.97 0.51
N VAL A 16 -11.33 13.99 1.72
CA VAL A 16 -9.87 14.17 1.87
C VAL A 16 -9.10 13.03 1.20
N PHE A 17 -9.66 11.81 1.22
CA PHE A 17 -9.10 10.68 0.47
C PHE A 17 -9.31 10.80 -1.06
N HIS A 18 -10.20 11.70 -1.49
CA HIS A 18 -10.48 12.04 -2.88
C HIS A 18 -9.99 13.46 -3.27
N GLU A 19 -9.33 14.21 -2.38
CA GLU A 19 -8.89 15.60 -2.60
C GLU A 19 -7.65 15.70 -3.48
N PHE A 20 -7.19 14.56 -3.95
CA PHE A 20 -6.35 14.48 -5.11
C PHE A 20 -7.29 14.36 -6.31
N GLY A 21 -7.65 15.49 -6.92
CA GLY A 21 -8.42 15.56 -8.16
C GLY A 21 -7.75 14.92 -9.38
N THR A 22 -6.87 13.95 -9.18
CA THR A 22 -6.20 13.14 -10.19
C THR A 22 -6.49 11.68 -9.87
N THR A 23 -7.11 11.00 -10.82
CA THR A 23 -7.43 9.56 -10.78
C THR A 23 -6.20 8.65 -10.82
N ASN A 24 -4.99 9.20 -10.68
CA ASN A 24 -3.72 8.54 -10.99
C ASN A 24 -2.72 8.69 -9.83
N ILE A 25 -3.18 8.38 -8.61
CA ILE A 25 -2.32 8.33 -7.43
C ILE A 25 -1.82 6.90 -7.27
N THR A 26 -0.51 6.73 -7.32
CA THR A 26 0.14 5.44 -7.01
C THR A 26 0.90 5.59 -5.70
N LEU A 27 0.54 4.80 -4.69
CA LEU A 27 1.23 4.77 -3.41
C LEU A 27 2.59 4.09 -3.56
N LYS A 28 3.66 4.82 -3.24
CA LYS A 28 5.01 4.28 -3.19
C LYS A 28 5.22 3.57 -1.86
N VAL A 29 5.30 2.24 -1.88
CA VAL A 29 5.45 1.40 -0.69
C VAL A 29 6.89 0.93 -0.60
N THR A 30 7.58 1.41 0.42
CA THR A 30 8.97 1.06 0.70
C THR A 30 9.04 -0.15 1.63
N THR A 31 9.76 -1.19 1.24
CA THR A 31 9.88 -2.43 2.00
C THR A 31 11.32 -2.97 2.00
N ILE A 32 11.60 -3.89 2.91
CA ILE A 32 12.87 -4.62 3.03
C ILE A 32 12.63 -6.10 2.69
N GLU A 33 13.62 -6.76 2.11
CA GLU A 33 13.57 -8.20 1.91
C GLU A 33 13.66 -8.90 3.27
N SER A 34 12.62 -9.68 3.61
CA SER A 34 12.53 -10.38 4.88
C SER A 34 11.71 -11.63 4.69
N THR A 35 12.36 -12.80 4.71
CA THR A 35 11.67 -14.09 4.60
C THR A 35 10.96 -14.40 5.92
N PRO A 36 9.66 -14.78 5.93
CA PRO A 36 8.75 -15.08 4.81
C PRO A 36 7.76 -13.95 4.44
N TYR A 37 8.01 -12.73 4.89
CA TYR A 37 7.09 -11.59 4.75
C TYR A 37 7.15 -10.90 3.39
N VAL A 38 8.36 -10.72 2.84
CA VAL A 38 8.65 -10.07 1.57
C VAL A 38 9.86 -10.74 0.94
N MET A 39 9.65 -11.33 -0.24
CA MET A 39 10.63 -12.12 -0.97
C MET A 39 10.54 -11.76 -2.45
N MET A 40 11.68 -11.78 -3.14
CA MET A 40 11.70 -11.66 -4.58
C MET A 40 11.44 -13.03 -5.22
N LYS A 41 10.47 -13.10 -6.13
CA LYS A 41 10.16 -14.31 -6.89
C LYS A 41 11.33 -14.67 -7.80
N LYS A 42 11.52 -15.98 -7.99
CA LYS A 42 12.61 -16.53 -8.83
C LYS A 42 12.34 -16.41 -10.33
N ASP A 43 11.09 -16.18 -10.72
CA ASP A 43 10.67 -16.10 -12.12
C ASP A 43 11.11 -14.79 -12.77
N ARG A 44 11.74 -14.91 -13.94
CA ARG A 44 12.28 -13.76 -14.69
C ARG A 44 11.26 -13.01 -15.53
N ASN A 45 10.03 -13.50 -15.62
CA ASN A 45 9.00 -12.95 -16.51
C ASN A 45 8.02 -11.98 -15.81
N GLN A 46 8.25 -11.64 -14.55
CA GLN A 46 7.37 -10.76 -13.79
C GLN A 46 7.88 -9.33 -13.80
N THR A 47 6.96 -8.37 -13.85
CA THR A 47 7.24 -6.93 -13.87
C THR A 47 6.49 -6.23 -12.75
N GLY A 48 6.94 -5.04 -12.35
CA GLY A 48 6.29 -4.26 -11.30
C GLY A 48 6.22 -4.99 -9.95
N ASN A 49 5.04 -4.98 -9.33
CA ASN A 49 4.77 -5.60 -8.03
C ASN A 49 4.74 -7.13 -8.07
N ASP A 50 4.47 -7.72 -9.24
CA ASP A 50 4.31 -9.17 -9.38
C ASP A 50 5.61 -9.93 -9.15
N ARG A 51 6.76 -9.23 -9.11
CA ARG A 51 8.10 -9.77 -8.79
C ARG A 51 8.28 -10.08 -7.31
N PHE A 52 7.36 -9.67 -6.45
CA PHE A 52 7.43 -9.87 -5.02
C PHE A 52 6.37 -10.87 -4.56
N GLU A 53 6.69 -11.64 -3.53
CA GLU A 53 5.80 -12.56 -2.84
C GLU A 53 6.04 -12.53 -1.33
N GLY A 54 5.09 -13.07 -0.57
CA GLY A 54 5.16 -13.16 0.88
C GLY A 54 3.93 -12.58 1.56
N PHE A 55 3.83 -12.81 2.86
CA PHE A 55 2.65 -12.46 3.65
C PHE A 55 2.26 -10.97 3.54
N CYS A 56 3.25 -10.07 3.58
CA CYS A 56 2.98 -8.63 3.50
C CYS A 56 2.53 -8.19 2.10
N ILE A 57 2.94 -8.92 1.06
CA ILE A 57 2.55 -8.63 -0.33
C ILE A 57 1.08 -9.02 -0.54
N ASP A 58 0.66 -10.19 -0.05
CA ASP A 58 -0.72 -10.66 -0.16
C ASP A 58 -1.69 -9.78 0.65
N LEU A 59 -1.27 -9.38 1.85
CA LEU A 59 -2.02 -8.44 2.68
C LEU A 59 -2.21 -7.09 1.97
N LEU A 60 -1.13 -6.52 1.43
CA LEU A 60 -1.18 -5.24 0.74
C LEU A 60 -2.06 -5.30 -0.51
N LYS A 61 -1.99 -6.39 -1.26
CA LYS A 61 -2.86 -6.62 -2.41
C LYS A 61 -4.34 -6.62 -2.01
N THR A 62 -4.68 -7.33 -0.92
CA THR A 62 -6.05 -7.36 -0.40
C THR A 62 -6.55 -5.98 0.03
N ILE A 63 -5.68 -5.19 0.68
CA ILE A 63 -6.00 -3.82 1.10
C ILE A 63 -6.18 -2.91 -0.13
N ALA A 64 -5.33 -3.05 -1.14
CA ALA A 64 -5.41 -2.31 -2.40
C ALA A 64 -6.70 -2.62 -3.17
N ASP A 65 -7.08 -3.89 -3.24
CA ASP A 65 -8.33 -4.33 -3.90
C ASP A 65 -9.57 -3.85 -3.13
N LEU A 66 -9.52 -3.84 -1.79
CA LEU A 66 -10.64 -3.39 -0.94
C LEU A 66 -10.88 -1.88 -1.04
N ILE A 67 -9.81 -1.10 -1.09
CA ILE A 67 -9.87 0.37 -1.08
C ILE A 67 -9.89 0.94 -2.52
N GLY A 68 -9.34 0.21 -3.49
CA GLY A 68 -9.27 0.62 -4.89
C GLY A 68 -8.13 1.60 -5.20
N PHE A 69 -6.95 1.43 -4.59
CA PHE A 69 -5.77 2.25 -4.90
C PHE A 69 -4.68 1.46 -5.63
N SER A 70 -3.91 2.18 -6.46
CA SER A 70 -2.70 1.65 -7.08
C SER A 70 -1.49 1.84 -6.17
N TYR A 71 -0.58 0.89 -6.15
CA TYR A 71 0.69 1.01 -5.42
C TYR A 71 1.86 0.45 -6.22
N GLU A 72 3.07 0.84 -5.85
CA GLU A 72 4.31 0.32 -6.41
C GLU A 72 5.29 0.01 -5.28
N LEU A 73 5.85 -1.20 -5.30
CA LEU A 73 6.79 -1.71 -4.30
C LEU A 73 8.22 -1.31 -4.62
N TYR A 74 8.92 -0.78 -3.61
CA TYR A 74 10.33 -0.39 -3.69
C TYR A 74 11.11 -1.06 -2.57
N ILE A 75 12.15 -1.82 -2.96
CA ILE A 75 13.08 -2.44 -2.02
C ILE A 75 14.13 -1.41 -1.61
N VAL A 76 14.32 -1.24 -0.31
CA VAL A 76 15.42 -0.44 0.22
C VAL A 76 16.70 -1.29 0.15
N PRO A 77 17.78 -0.78 -0.47
CA PRO A 77 19.09 -1.40 -0.31
C PRO A 77 19.56 -1.22 1.14
N ASP A 78 19.86 -2.33 1.82
CA ASP A 78 20.50 -2.33 3.13
C ASP A 78 21.86 -1.61 3.00
N LYS A 79 22.11 -0.61 3.82
CA LYS A 79 23.26 0.31 3.73
C LYS A 79 24.35 -0.08 4.71
#